data_AF-A0A2D6M1U3-F1
#
_entry.id   AF-A0A2D6M1U3-F1
#
_cell.length_a   1.000
_cell.length_b   1.000
_cell.length_c   1.000
_cell.angle_alpha   90.00
_cell.angle_beta   90.00
_cell.angle_gamma   90.00
#
_symmetry.space_group_name_H-M   'P 1'
#
loop_
_entity.id
_entity.type
_entity.pdbx_description
1 polymer ?
#
loop_
_entity_poly.entity_id
_entity_poly.type
_entity_poly.pdbx_seq_one_letter_code
_entity_poly.pdbx_strand_id
1 'polypeptide(L)'
;MVSSTTIYGFSSNVCGDFVKKEVSLKISGMHCTSCEKLIQDGLLELEGVETVQVSFANEKAKVVFDDKKVSLDKIEGEVLELGYEVKGSSDSSTKTKNTTAQKMSIRQGIVYGLVPHIGCIGFIVASILGATIAVEFFKPLLMNPWFFHILILISIGFATLSSAFYLRKQGIFSMQGIKRKKKYLATMYGSTVGINLILFLVIFPMLANLDTGSFANPTGMVTLAGAQGNSTASDSLLRLQSNIPCPGHAPLISGELKSIEGITGVKYEFPNYFDVAFDSSKTSKDKIFALEVFEIYTATLISESLPDPEEKVSFAAIQEVESLGTGNVQPSGTCGGTCGGGCGGCGCGG
;
A
#
# COMPACT_ATOMS: atom_id res chain seq x y z
N MET A 1 65.77 7.55 77.39
CA MET A 1 64.40 8.05 77.57
C MET A 1 63.67 7.90 76.25
N VAL A 2 62.59 7.10 76.23
CA VAL A 2 61.53 6.90 75.20
C VAL A 2 62.02 6.44 73.81
N SER A 3 61.78 5.23 73.27
CA SER A 3 60.69 4.22 73.23
C SER A 3 59.86 4.26 71.92
N SER A 4 59.93 3.14 71.17
CA SER A 4 58.85 2.41 70.48
C SER A 4 57.98 3.00 69.34
N THR A 5 58.14 2.35 68.16
CA THR A 5 57.13 1.52 67.44
C THR A 5 56.13 2.14 66.43
N THR A 6 56.10 1.49 65.24
CA THR A 6 54.98 1.19 64.29
C THR A 6 54.89 2.03 63.00
N ILE A 7 55.23 1.54 61.80
CA ILE A 7 54.58 0.65 60.78
C ILE A 7 53.30 1.20 60.08
N TYR A 8 53.36 1.17 58.73
CA TYR A 8 52.33 0.95 57.69
C TYR A 8 51.90 2.15 56.82
N GLY A 9 52.04 1.99 55.49
CA GLY A 9 50.87 2.11 54.61
C GLY A 9 50.95 3.04 53.39
N PHE A 10 51.01 2.41 52.21
CA PHE A 10 50.07 2.62 51.09
C PHE A 10 50.26 3.84 50.15
N SER A 11 50.79 3.57 48.94
CA SER A 11 49.96 3.69 47.73
C SER A 11 50.58 2.84 46.61
N SER A 12 49.86 1.79 46.25
CA SER A 12 50.15 0.83 45.20
C SER A 12 50.15 1.49 43.82
N ASN A 13 51.25 1.35 43.09
CA ASN A 13 51.25 1.41 41.63
C ASN A 13 50.47 0.21 41.10
N VAL A 14 49.30 0.45 40.52
CA VAL A 14 48.63 -0.50 39.63
C VAL A 14 48.58 0.16 38.25
N CYS A 15 49.61 -0.09 37.44
CA CYS A 15 49.49 0.05 36.00
C CYS A 15 48.81 -1.22 35.50
N GLY A 16 47.52 -1.14 35.20
CA GLY A 16 46.83 -2.20 34.47
C GLY A 16 47.07 -2.01 32.97
N ASP A 17 47.88 -2.87 32.37
CA ASP A 17 48.03 -2.94 30.92
C ASP A 17 46.68 -3.34 30.28
N PHE A 18 46.04 -2.39 29.59
CA PHE A 18 44.87 -2.64 28.74
C PHE A 18 45.35 -2.92 27.32
N VAL A 19 45.23 -4.16 26.86
CA VAL A 19 45.65 -4.55 25.49
C VAL A 19 44.42 -4.50 24.60
N LYS A 20 44.28 -3.40 23.86
CA LYS A 20 43.24 -3.24 22.84
C LYS A 20 43.61 -4.00 21.58
N LYS A 21 42.68 -4.77 21.03
CA LYS A 21 42.86 -5.49 19.76
C LYS A 21 41.90 -4.96 18.70
N GLU A 22 42.37 -4.89 17.47
CA GLU A 22 41.54 -4.59 16.29
C GLU A 22 41.46 -5.84 15.43
N VAL A 23 40.24 -6.20 15.02
CA VAL A 23 39.98 -7.28 14.08
C VAL A 23 39.13 -6.78 12.92
N SER A 24 39.41 -7.30 11.71
CA SER A 24 38.56 -7.10 10.55
C SER A 24 37.87 -8.41 10.17
N LEU A 25 36.55 -8.42 10.24
CA LEU A 25 35.69 -9.56 9.90
C LEU A 25 35.08 -9.33 8.51
N LYS A 26 35.05 -10.38 7.69
CA LYS A 26 34.31 -10.34 6.42
C LYS A 26 32.91 -10.90 6.66
N ILE A 27 31.88 -10.09 6.44
CA ILE A 27 30.48 -10.44 6.73
C ILE A 27 29.69 -10.56 5.42
N SER A 28 29.07 -11.72 5.19
CA SER A 28 28.20 -11.99 4.04
C SER A 28 26.72 -11.82 4.43
N GLY A 29 25.89 -11.42 3.46
CA GLY A 29 24.43 -11.26 3.64
C GLY A 29 23.95 -9.82 3.93
N MET A 30 24.83 -8.83 3.93
CA MET A 30 24.45 -7.42 4.02
C MET A 30 24.01 -6.88 2.64
N HIS A 31 22.82 -6.29 2.55
CA HIS A 31 22.27 -5.76 1.28
C HIS A 31 21.89 -4.27 1.32
N CYS A 32 21.88 -3.63 2.48
CA CYS A 32 21.52 -2.22 2.62
C CYS A 32 22.20 -1.58 3.85
N THR A 33 22.16 -0.25 3.90
CA THR A 33 22.68 0.55 5.04
C THR A 33 22.00 0.21 6.37
N SER A 34 20.75 -0.28 6.34
CA SER A 34 20.07 -0.72 7.56
C SER A 34 20.68 -2.00 8.14
N CYS A 35 21.17 -2.93 7.30
CA CYS A 35 21.89 -4.12 7.75
C CYS A 35 23.21 -3.74 8.44
N GLU A 36 23.95 -2.80 7.85
CA GLU A 36 25.19 -2.25 8.41
C GLU A 36 24.98 -1.69 9.82
N LYS A 37 23.93 -0.88 9.99
CA LYS A 37 23.59 -0.28 11.27
C LYS A 37 23.19 -1.33 12.31
N LEU A 38 22.41 -2.33 11.92
CA LEU A 38 21.95 -3.39 12.82
C LEU A 38 23.13 -4.20 13.38
N ILE A 39 24.10 -4.55 12.53
CA ILE A 39 25.33 -5.24 12.97
C ILE A 39 26.18 -4.32 13.85
N GLN A 40 26.28 -3.03 13.50
CA GLN A 40 27.02 -2.06 14.31
C GLN A 40 26.44 -1.90 15.71
N ASP A 41 25.12 -1.74 15.81
CA ASP A 41 24.42 -1.56 17.08
C ASP A 41 24.56 -2.82 17.96
N GLY A 42 24.34 -4.02 17.40
CA GLY A 42 24.47 -5.28 18.17
C GLY A 42 25.90 -5.56 18.66
N LEU A 43 26.91 -5.28 17.84
CA LEU A 43 28.31 -5.43 18.26
C LEU A 43 28.73 -4.40 19.34
N LEU A 44 28.14 -3.21 19.35
CA LEU A 44 28.40 -2.19 20.38
C LEU A 44 27.76 -2.52 21.73
N GLU A 45 26.73 -3.38 21.76
CA GLU A 45 26.10 -3.85 23.00
C GLU A 45 26.98 -4.85 23.77
N LEU A 46 27.97 -5.46 23.13
CA LEU A 46 28.90 -6.38 23.78
C LEU A 46 29.83 -5.65 24.75
N GLU A 47 29.77 -6.02 26.02
CA GLU A 47 30.67 -5.50 27.05
C GLU A 47 32.15 -5.78 26.71
N GLY A 48 32.91 -4.73 26.45
CA GLY A 48 34.31 -4.82 26.05
C GLY A 48 34.59 -4.41 24.61
N VAL A 49 33.56 -4.17 23.80
CA VAL A 49 33.69 -3.53 22.49
C VAL A 49 33.70 -2.03 22.66
N GLU A 50 34.69 -1.34 22.08
CA GLU A 50 34.82 0.11 22.17
C GLU A 50 34.32 0.82 20.92
N THR A 51 34.71 0.30 19.74
CA THR A 51 34.32 0.90 18.47
C THR A 51 34.05 -0.17 17.43
N VAL A 52 33.03 0.09 16.62
CA VAL A 52 32.61 -0.78 15.51
C VAL A 52 32.40 0.09 14.29
N GLN A 53 33.01 -0.29 13.17
CA GLN A 53 32.77 0.29 11.86
C GLN A 53 32.41 -0.84 10.89
N VAL A 54 31.19 -0.83 10.39
CA VAL A 54 30.71 -1.80 9.40
C VAL A 54 30.58 -1.08 8.07
N SER A 55 30.81 -1.80 6.96
CA SER A 55 30.61 -1.29 5.62
C SER A 55 29.99 -2.38 4.76
N PHE A 56 28.71 -2.22 4.39
CA PHE A 56 28.04 -3.20 3.52
C PHE A 56 28.68 -3.21 2.12
N ALA A 57 29.12 -2.04 1.63
CA ALA A 57 29.76 -1.91 0.33
C ALA A 57 31.08 -2.71 0.21
N ASN A 58 31.77 -2.91 1.34
CA ASN A 58 33.03 -3.65 1.39
C ASN A 58 32.89 -5.05 2.01
N GLU A 59 31.66 -5.45 2.39
CA GLU A 59 31.38 -6.70 3.11
C GLU A 59 32.26 -6.90 4.35
N LYS A 60 32.59 -5.82 5.07
CA LYS A 60 33.57 -5.85 6.16
C LYS A 60 33.08 -5.11 7.40
N ALA A 61 33.42 -5.66 8.55
CA ALA A 61 33.34 -5.00 9.84
C ALA A 61 34.74 -4.89 10.45
N LYS A 62 35.04 -3.74 11.05
CA LYS A 62 36.22 -3.50 11.88
C LYS A 62 35.76 -3.28 13.31
N VAL A 63 36.33 -4.04 14.23
CA VAL A 63 35.95 -4.03 15.64
C VAL A 63 37.20 -3.82 16.49
N VAL A 64 37.15 -2.83 17.37
CA VAL A 64 38.17 -2.62 18.41
C VAL A 64 37.59 -3.05 19.75
N PHE A 65 38.25 -4.01 20.39
CA PHE A 65 37.76 -4.63 21.61
C PHE A 65 38.87 -4.93 22.62
N ASP A 66 38.46 -5.12 23.87
CA ASP A 66 39.30 -5.59 24.97
C ASP A 66 39.21 -7.12 25.07
N ASP A 67 40.31 -7.79 24.71
CA ASP A 67 40.42 -9.26 24.70
C ASP A 67 40.37 -9.87 26.11
N LYS A 68 40.41 -9.05 27.17
CA LYS A 68 40.15 -9.50 28.55
C LYS A 68 38.66 -9.57 28.87
N LYS A 69 37.79 -8.87 28.12
CA LYS A 69 36.35 -8.76 28.37
C LYS A 69 35.50 -9.52 27.35
N VAL A 70 35.92 -9.51 26.08
CA VAL A 70 35.19 -10.15 24.99
C VAL A 70 36.18 -10.87 24.06
N SER A 71 35.86 -12.12 23.72
CA SER A 71 36.67 -12.91 22.78
C SER A 71 36.20 -12.71 21.34
N LEU A 72 37.10 -12.97 20.39
CA LEU A 72 36.78 -12.95 18.95
C LEU A 72 35.62 -13.89 18.61
N ASP A 73 35.58 -15.10 19.20
CA ASP A 73 34.47 -16.06 19.01
C ASP A 73 33.11 -15.48 19.43
N LYS A 74 33.08 -14.65 20.48
CA LYS A 74 31.85 -14.02 20.97
C LYS A 74 31.38 -12.90 20.02
N ILE A 75 32.32 -12.18 19.43
CA ILE A 75 32.05 -11.15 18.40
C ILE A 75 31.51 -11.82 17.13
N GLU A 76 32.12 -12.93 16.68
CA GLU A 76 31.61 -13.70 15.54
C GLU A 76 30.24 -14.33 15.83
N GLY A 77 30.04 -14.83 17.05
CA GLY A 77 28.77 -15.37 17.52
C GLY A 77 27.62 -14.34 17.47
N GLU A 78 27.87 -13.11 17.90
CA GLU A 78 26.87 -12.03 17.83
C GLU A 78 26.44 -11.75 16.38
N VAL A 79 27.40 -11.71 15.44
CA VAL A 79 27.08 -11.52 14.01
C VAL A 79 26.22 -12.66 13.46
N LEU A 80 26.46 -13.90 13.90
CA LEU A 80 25.65 -15.07 13.56
C LEU A 80 24.25 -15.01 14.17
N GLU A 81 24.11 -14.56 15.42
CA GLU A 81 22.82 -14.39 16.10
C GLU A 81 21.96 -13.31 15.41
N LEU A 82 22.59 -12.27 14.88
CA LEU A 82 21.93 -11.25 14.05
C LEU A 82 21.56 -11.75 12.63
N GLY A 83 21.94 -12.98 12.27
CA GLY A 83 21.56 -13.65 11.03
C GLY A 83 22.52 -13.47 9.86
N TYR A 84 23.79 -13.09 10.10
CA TYR A 84 24.81 -12.87 9.08
C TYR A 84 25.98 -13.85 9.20
N GLU A 85 26.71 -14.09 8.11
CA GLU A 85 27.78 -15.09 8.05
C GLU A 85 29.17 -14.42 8.09
N VAL A 86 30.10 -14.92 8.92
CA VAL A 86 31.49 -14.42 8.99
C VAL A 86 32.45 -15.37 8.26
N LYS A 87 33.30 -14.83 7.37
CA LYS A 87 34.29 -15.60 6.60
C LYS A 87 35.73 -15.22 7.01
N GLY A 88 36.48 -16.17 7.59
CA GLY A 88 37.96 -16.11 7.60
C GLY A 88 38.72 -16.26 8.92
N SER A 89 38.24 -16.97 9.94
CA SER A 89 39.10 -17.26 11.11
C SER A 89 40.05 -18.45 10.84
N SER A 90 41.36 -18.23 11.02
CA SER A 90 42.42 -19.23 10.86
C SER A 90 42.87 -19.83 12.21
N ASP A 91 42.96 -21.17 12.23
CA ASP A 91 43.57 -22.11 13.20
C ASP A 91 42.76 -22.63 14.42
N SER A 92 42.16 -23.79 14.13
CA SER A 92 41.84 -25.00 14.91
C SER A 92 42.21 -25.14 16.41
N SER A 93 41.21 -25.48 17.24
CA SER A 93 41.18 -26.78 17.95
C SER A 93 39.83 -27.06 18.64
N THR A 94 39.27 -28.19 18.23
CA THR A 94 38.20 -28.96 18.88
C THR A 94 38.32 -29.02 20.40
N LYS A 95 37.29 -28.53 21.11
CA LYS A 95 36.85 -29.11 22.38
C LYS A 95 35.32 -29.25 22.41
N THR A 96 34.88 -30.39 21.92
CA THR A 96 33.89 -31.29 22.53
C THR A 96 32.81 -30.66 23.43
N LYS A 97 31.58 -30.75 22.90
CA LYS A 97 30.28 -30.88 23.60
C LYS A 97 29.84 -29.66 24.42
N ASN A 98 29.04 -28.83 23.77
CA ASN A 98 27.60 -28.86 24.03
C ASN A 98 26.86 -28.80 22.71
N THR A 99 26.31 -29.94 22.31
CA THR A 99 25.15 -30.00 21.43
C THR A 99 23.97 -29.36 22.16
N THR A 100 24.02 -28.04 22.31
CA THR A 100 22.85 -27.18 22.32
C THR A 100 22.86 -26.44 20.99
N ALA A 101 23.16 -27.16 19.90
CA ALA A 101 22.44 -26.94 18.66
C ALA A 101 20.99 -27.05 19.06
N GLN A 102 20.40 -25.90 19.31
CA GLN A 102 19.01 -25.67 19.59
C GLN A 102 18.27 -26.46 18.53
N LYS A 103 17.88 -27.69 18.89
CA LYS A 103 16.91 -28.46 18.14
C LYS A 103 15.61 -27.70 18.37
N MET A 104 15.48 -26.52 17.76
CA MET A 104 14.17 -26.01 17.44
C MET A 104 13.57 -27.12 16.62
N SER A 105 12.68 -27.87 17.27
CA SER A 105 11.94 -28.95 16.65
C SER A 105 11.45 -28.40 15.31
N ILE A 106 11.57 -29.15 14.20
CA ILE A 106 11.05 -28.69 12.90
C ILE A 106 9.60 -28.18 13.04
N ARG A 107 8.85 -28.70 14.04
CA ARG A 107 7.57 -28.15 14.51
C ARG A 107 7.59 -26.69 14.95
N GLN A 108 8.58 -26.25 15.72
CA GLN A 108 8.75 -24.83 16.10
C GLN A 108 9.05 -23.97 14.86
N GLY A 109 9.88 -24.44 13.93
CA GLY A 109 10.11 -23.74 12.65
C GLY A 109 8.83 -23.61 11.80
N ILE A 110 8.04 -24.69 11.70
CA ILE A 110 6.74 -24.68 11.02
C ILE A 110 5.75 -23.75 11.73
N VAL A 111 5.69 -23.76 13.06
CA VAL A 111 4.78 -22.88 13.82
C VAL A 111 5.18 -21.41 13.66
N TYR A 112 6.46 -21.06 13.80
CA TYR A 112 6.92 -19.67 13.63
C TYR A 112 6.84 -19.18 12.18
N GLY A 113 6.89 -20.08 11.17
CA GLY A 113 6.69 -19.72 9.76
C GLY A 113 5.24 -19.70 9.29
N LEU A 114 4.38 -20.59 9.81
CA LEU A 114 2.99 -20.75 9.38
C LEU A 114 2.04 -19.78 10.10
N VAL A 115 2.32 -19.42 11.35
CA VAL A 115 1.49 -18.48 12.14
C VAL A 115 1.41 -17.09 11.49
N PRO A 116 2.51 -16.47 11.00
CA PRO A 116 2.43 -15.22 10.26
C PRO A 116 1.59 -15.34 8.97
N HIS A 117 1.70 -16.47 8.27
CA HIS A 117 0.93 -16.71 7.05
C HIS A 117 -0.58 -16.84 7.33
N ILE A 118 -0.95 -17.52 8.41
CA ILE A 118 -2.34 -17.59 8.89
C ILE A 118 -2.83 -16.17 9.27
N GLY A 119 -1.96 -15.35 9.85
CA GLY A 119 -2.25 -13.93 10.14
C GLY A 119 -2.51 -13.10 8.88
N CYS A 120 -1.68 -13.22 7.85
CA CYS A 120 -1.88 -12.52 6.58
C CYS A 120 -3.15 -12.97 5.86
N ILE A 121 -3.41 -14.28 5.80
CA ILE A 121 -4.64 -14.81 5.22
C ILE A 121 -5.85 -14.33 6.02
N GLY A 122 -5.78 -14.38 7.35
CA GLY A 122 -6.81 -13.86 8.24
C GLY A 122 -7.09 -12.36 8.02
N PHE A 123 -6.05 -11.55 7.85
CA PHE A 123 -6.17 -10.12 7.57
C PHE A 123 -6.80 -9.83 6.20
N ILE A 124 -6.42 -10.58 5.16
CA ILE A 124 -7.00 -10.45 3.82
C ILE A 124 -8.48 -10.86 3.86
N VAL A 125 -8.80 -12.00 4.46
CA VAL A 125 -10.16 -12.51 4.60
C VAL A 125 -11.00 -11.51 5.42
N ALA A 126 -10.49 -11.01 6.55
CA ALA A 126 -11.17 -9.98 7.35
C ALA A 126 -11.34 -8.65 6.60
N SER A 127 -10.42 -8.28 5.70
CA SER A 127 -10.56 -7.08 4.87
C SER A 127 -11.64 -7.25 3.80
N ILE A 128 -11.73 -8.43 3.17
CA ILE A 128 -12.75 -8.73 2.16
C ILE A 128 -14.14 -8.83 2.80
N LEU A 129 -14.27 -9.63 3.87
CA LEU A 129 -15.53 -9.74 4.64
C LEU A 129 -15.90 -8.41 5.31
N GLY A 130 -14.90 -7.68 5.80
CA GLY A 130 -15.09 -6.35 6.36
C GLY A 130 -15.62 -5.37 5.32
N ALA A 131 -15.11 -5.43 4.08
CA ALA A 131 -15.58 -4.57 2.99
C ALA A 131 -17.04 -4.87 2.60
N THR A 132 -17.44 -6.14 2.48
CA THR A 132 -18.84 -6.49 2.15
C THR A 132 -19.81 -6.07 3.24
N ILE A 133 -19.50 -6.37 4.50
CA ILE A 133 -20.34 -5.96 5.64
C ILE A 133 -20.37 -4.43 5.77
N ALA A 134 -19.24 -3.76 5.53
CA ALA A 134 -19.16 -2.32 5.56
C ALA A 134 -20.05 -1.67 4.50
N VAL A 135 -20.10 -2.19 3.28
CA VAL A 135 -20.94 -1.63 2.20
C VAL A 135 -22.42 -1.67 2.59
N GLU A 136 -22.91 -2.77 3.15
CA GLU A 136 -24.29 -2.86 3.66
C GLU A 136 -24.54 -1.92 4.84
N PHE A 137 -23.57 -1.79 5.75
CA PHE A 137 -23.65 -0.85 6.87
C PHE A 137 -23.64 0.62 6.42
N PHE A 138 -22.92 0.94 5.36
CA PHE A 138 -22.83 2.29 4.81
C PHE A 138 -24.00 2.65 3.91
N LYS A 139 -24.73 1.69 3.31
CA LYS A 139 -25.91 1.97 2.49
C LYS A 139 -26.96 2.89 3.17
N PRO A 140 -27.44 2.64 4.41
CA PRO A 140 -28.38 3.55 5.07
C PRO A 140 -27.76 4.92 5.40
N LEU A 141 -26.43 4.99 5.59
CA LEU A 141 -25.73 6.25 5.80
C LEU A 141 -25.64 7.06 4.49
N LEU A 142 -25.37 6.40 3.36
CA LEU A 142 -25.31 7.02 2.03
C LEU A 142 -26.70 7.46 1.54
N MET A 143 -27.79 6.86 2.02
CA MET A 143 -29.14 7.35 1.72
C MET A 143 -29.47 8.69 2.39
N ASN A 144 -28.71 9.11 3.41
CA ASN A 144 -28.93 10.40 4.06
C ASN A 144 -28.19 11.53 3.30
N PRO A 145 -28.92 12.53 2.75
CA PRO A 145 -28.31 13.63 1.98
C PRO A 145 -27.24 14.45 2.72
N TRP A 146 -27.31 14.49 4.06
CA TRP A 146 -26.40 15.27 4.90
C TRP A 146 -25.14 14.51 5.32
N PHE A 147 -25.06 13.20 5.07
CA PHE A 147 -24.01 12.35 5.61
C PHE A 147 -22.59 12.86 5.28
N PHE A 148 -22.33 13.13 4.02
CA PHE A 148 -21.02 13.61 3.57
C PHE A 148 -20.68 15.00 4.09
N HIS A 149 -21.67 15.89 4.24
CA HIS A 149 -21.47 17.20 4.83
C HIS A 149 -21.07 17.09 6.30
N ILE A 150 -21.74 16.19 7.05
CA ILE A 150 -21.38 15.88 8.44
C ILE A 150 -19.97 15.30 8.52
N LEU A 151 -19.59 14.40 7.60
CA LEU A 151 -18.25 13.81 7.54
C LEU A 151 -17.17 14.88 7.32
N ILE A 152 -17.38 15.83 6.40
CA ILE A 152 -16.47 16.96 6.17
C ILE A 152 -16.37 17.84 7.43
N LEU A 153 -17.50 18.16 8.07
CA LEU A 153 -17.52 18.96 9.31
C LEU A 153 -16.76 18.27 10.45
N ILE A 154 -16.95 16.96 10.63
CA ILE A 154 -16.22 16.16 11.62
C ILE A 154 -14.72 16.16 11.29
N SER A 155 -14.35 16.00 10.02
CA SER A 155 -12.96 16.03 9.56
C SER A 155 -12.27 17.35 9.90
N ILE A 156 -12.93 18.47 9.58
CA ILE A 156 -12.46 19.82 9.96
C ILE A 156 -12.44 19.99 11.48
N GLY A 157 -13.43 19.46 12.19
CA GLY A 157 -13.50 19.45 13.65
C GLY A 157 -12.27 18.77 14.27
N PHE A 158 -11.90 17.57 13.82
CA PHE A 158 -10.72 16.88 14.31
C PHE A 158 -9.42 17.64 14.00
N ALA A 159 -9.32 18.24 12.81
CA ALA A 159 -8.22 19.15 12.48
C ALA A 159 -8.16 20.33 13.46
N THR A 160 -9.29 20.98 13.76
CA THR A 160 -9.34 22.09 14.73
C THR A 160 -8.94 21.65 16.14
N LEU A 161 -9.41 20.49 16.60
CA LEU A 161 -9.08 19.97 17.92
C LEU A 161 -7.59 19.61 18.02
N SER A 162 -7.04 18.96 16.98
CA SER A 162 -5.63 18.59 16.89
C SER A 162 -4.72 19.83 16.89
N SER A 163 -5.04 20.85 16.08
CA SER A 163 -4.27 22.10 16.06
C SER A 163 -4.38 22.88 17.37
N ALA A 164 -5.57 22.94 17.99
CA ALA A 164 -5.76 23.58 19.28
C ALA A 164 -4.93 22.89 20.38
N PHE A 165 -4.94 21.55 20.41
CA PHE A 165 -4.14 20.76 21.35
C PHE A 165 -2.63 20.99 21.13
N TYR A 166 -2.18 20.99 19.88
CA TYR A 166 -0.78 21.28 19.52
C TYR A 166 -0.33 22.66 20.02
N LEU A 167 -1.11 23.70 19.76
CA LEU A 167 -0.78 25.07 20.18
C LEU A 167 -0.81 25.23 21.70
N ARG A 168 -1.78 24.57 22.37
CA ARG A 168 -1.89 24.55 23.83
C ARG A 168 -0.68 23.88 24.47
N LYS A 169 -0.22 22.74 23.94
CA LYS A 169 0.95 22.01 24.46
C LYS A 169 2.25 22.84 24.35
N GLN A 170 2.34 23.75 23.39
CA GLN A 170 3.50 24.65 23.24
C GLN A 170 3.35 25.98 23.99
N GLY A 171 2.27 26.20 24.75
CA GLY A 171 2.05 27.45 25.49
C GLY A 171 1.84 28.68 24.60
N ILE A 172 1.60 28.50 23.30
CA ILE A 172 1.47 29.57 22.30
C ILE A 172 0.02 29.74 21.85
N PHE A 173 -0.95 29.56 22.76
CA PHE A 173 -2.37 29.75 22.50
C PHE A 173 -2.71 31.25 22.40
N SER A 174 -2.16 31.91 21.39
CA SER A 174 -2.34 33.32 21.09
C SER A 174 -2.35 33.51 19.57
N MET A 175 -3.00 34.57 19.09
CA MET A 175 -3.03 34.94 17.67
C MET A 175 -1.63 35.08 17.06
N GLN A 176 -0.63 35.43 17.88
CA GLN A 176 0.77 35.45 17.45
C GLN A 176 1.35 34.03 17.28
N GLY A 177 0.95 33.07 18.12
CA GLY A 177 1.36 31.67 18.01
C GLY A 177 0.87 30.99 16.74
N ILE A 178 -0.37 31.28 16.34
CA ILE A 178 -0.96 30.85 15.06
C ILE A 178 -0.11 31.37 13.88
N LYS A 179 0.25 32.66 13.89
CA LYS A 179 1.12 33.24 12.84
C LYS A 179 2.50 32.59 12.81
N ARG A 180 3.11 32.31 13.97
CA ARG A 180 4.42 31.64 14.06
C ARG A 180 4.38 30.20 13.51
N LYS A 181 3.29 29.48 13.72
CA LYS A 181 3.12 28.08 13.26
C LYS A 181 2.23 27.95 12.02
N LYS A 182 2.06 29.03 11.23
CA LYS A 182 1.18 29.05 10.05
C LYS A 182 1.46 27.93 9.05
N LYS A 183 2.73 27.52 8.88
CA LYS A 183 3.09 26.41 7.99
C LYS A 183 2.47 25.10 8.44
N TYR A 184 2.60 24.77 9.73
CA TYR A 184 2.01 23.55 10.29
C TYR A 184 0.49 23.55 10.17
N LEU A 185 -0.16 24.66 10.55
CA LEU A 185 -1.62 24.78 10.41
C LEU A 185 -2.05 24.68 8.95
N ALA A 186 -1.37 25.39 8.04
CA ALA A 186 -1.67 25.35 6.62
C ALA A 186 -1.49 23.94 6.04
N THR A 187 -0.43 23.21 6.40
CA THR A 187 -0.23 21.83 5.97
C THR A 187 -1.33 20.92 6.50
N MET A 188 -1.68 21.03 7.77
CA MET A 188 -2.68 20.15 8.37
C MET A 188 -4.07 20.40 7.79
N TYR A 189 -4.57 21.64 7.81
CA TYR A 189 -5.86 21.98 7.20
C TYR A 189 -5.86 21.79 5.67
N GLY A 190 -4.77 22.15 5.00
CA GLY A 190 -4.62 21.95 3.56
C GLY A 190 -4.68 20.47 3.19
N SER A 191 -4.06 19.58 3.97
CA SER A 191 -4.17 18.14 3.78
C SER A 191 -5.59 17.63 4.03
N THR A 192 -6.29 18.14 5.06
CA THR A 192 -7.69 17.78 5.34
C THR A 192 -8.60 18.16 4.18
N VAL A 193 -8.49 19.38 3.66
CA VAL A 193 -9.28 19.84 2.51
C VAL A 193 -8.89 19.07 1.25
N GLY A 194 -7.58 18.87 1.01
CA GLY A 194 -7.07 18.16 -0.16
C GLY A 194 -7.55 16.71 -0.22
N ILE A 195 -7.50 15.97 0.89
CA ILE A 195 -7.98 14.59 0.96
C ILE A 195 -9.48 14.52 0.67
N ASN A 196 -10.29 15.39 1.28
CA ASN A 196 -11.73 15.43 0.99
C ASN A 196 -11.98 15.77 -0.49
N LEU A 197 -11.24 16.71 -1.07
CA LEU A 197 -11.39 17.09 -2.48
C LEU A 197 -11.03 15.94 -3.43
N ILE A 198 -9.92 15.22 -3.18
CA ILE A 198 -9.56 14.02 -3.93
C ILE A 198 -10.66 12.96 -3.81
N LEU A 199 -11.21 12.78 -2.61
CA LEU A 199 -12.29 11.84 -2.36
C LEU A 199 -13.54 12.16 -3.22
N PHE A 200 -13.98 13.41 -3.24
CA PHE A 200 -15.18 13.82 -4.00
C PHE A 200 -14.98 13.96 -5.51
N LEU A 201 -13.81 14.36 -5.97
CA LEU A 201 -13.57 14.64 -7.39
C LEU A 201 -12.96 13.46 -8.15
N VAL A 202 -12.32 12.52 -7.44
CA VAL A 202 -11.63 11.41 -8.08
C VAL A 202 -12.18 10.07 -7.60
N ILE A 203 -12.15 9.84 -6.28
CA ILE A 203 -12.46 8.51 -5.75
C ILE A 203 -13.94 8.15 -5.93
N PHE A 204 -14.88 9.01 -5.54
CA PHE A 204 -16.31 8.70 -5.71
C PHE A 204 -16.76 8.60 -7.16
N PRO A 205 -16.36 9.50 -8.09
CA PRO A 205 -16.65 9.32 -9.51
C PRO A 205 -16.08 8.03 -10.08
N MET A 206 -14.87 7.63 -9.67
CA MET A 206 -14.28 6.35 -10.06
C MET A 206 -15.11 5.18 -9.52
N LEU A 207 -15.44 5.18 -8.23
CA LEU A 207 -16.25 4.13 -7.59
C LEU A 207 -17.64 3.99 -8.22
N ALA A 208 -18.28 5.09 -8.60
CA ALA A 208 -19.58 5.08 -9.27
C ALA A 208 -19.53 4.39 -10.65
N ASN A 209 -18.39 4.47 -11.32
CA ASN A 209 -18.16 3.87 -12.62
C ASN A 209 -17.63 2.43 -12.54
N LEU A 210 -17.27 1.91 -11.37
CA LEU A 210 -16.86 0.51 -11.24
C LEU A 210 -18.06 -0.42 -11.45
N ASP A 211 -17.85 -1.50 -12.18
CA ASP A 211 -18.87 -2.54 -12.37
C ASP A 211 -19.00 -3.39 -11.10
N THR A 212 -19.94 -2.98 -10.26
CA THR A 212 -20.28 -3.64 -9.00
C THR A 212 -21.11 -4.92 -9.17
N GLY A 213 -21.25 -5.43 -10.40
CA GLY A 213 -21.88 -6.73 -10.66
C GLY A 213 -21.24 -7.90 -9.88
N SER A 214 -20.04 -7.69 -9.32
CA SER A 214 -19.36 -8.66 -8.45
C SER A 214 -19.58 -8.48 -6.93
N PHE A 215 -20.21 -7.39 -6.47
CA PHE A 215 -20.33 -7.09 -5.02
C PHE A 215 -21.74 -7.19 -4.44
N ALA A 216 -22.78 -7.27 -5.28
CA ALA A 216 -24.17 -7.16 -4.85
C ALA A 216 -24.87 -8.50 -4.53
N ASN A 217 -24.17 -9.64 -4.52
CA ASN A 217 -24.80 -10.94 -4.25
C ASN A 217 -24.18 -11.64 -3.01
N PRO A 218 -24.83 -11.59 -1.83
CA PRO A 218 -24.31 -12.17 -0.59
C PRO A 218 -24.50 -13.70 -0.49
N THR A 219 -25.17 -14.34 -1.46
CA THR A 219 -25.21 -15.80 -1.55
C THR A 219 -24.02 -16.30 -2.35
N GLY A 220 -23.02 -16.79 -1.62
CA GLY A 220 -21.75 -17.26 -2.18
C GLY A 220 -21.92 -18.25 -3.32
N MET A 221 -21.46 -17.85 -4.50
CA MET A 221 -20.68 -18.64 -5.45
C MET A 221 -19.93 -17.62 -6.31
N VAL A 222 -18.61 -17.62 -6.25
CA VAL A 222 -17.77 -16.91 -7.23
C VAL A 222 -18.01 -17.58 -8.58
N THR A 223 -18.97 -17.08 -9.33
CA THR A 223 -19.03 -17.33 -10.77
C THR A 223 -18.11 -16.30 -11.40
N LEU A 224 -16.94 -16.77 -11.87
CA LEU A 224 -16.20 -16.10 -12.94
C LEU A 224 -17.06 -16.14 -14.20
N ALA A 225 -18.16 -15.39 -14.22
CA ALA A 225 -18.89 -15.08 -15.42
C ALA A 225 -18.22 -13.83 -16.01
N GLY A 226 -17.12 -14.06 -16.72
CA GLY A 226 -16.75 -13.17 -17.80
C GLY A 226 -17.92 -13.18 -18.78
N ALA A 227 -18.76 -12.15 -18.72
CA ALA A 227 -19.79 -11.90 -19.71
C ALA A 227 -19.10 -11.43 -21.01
N GLN A 228 -18.47 -12.37 -21.73
CA GLN A 228 -18.40 -12.29 -23.19
C GLN A 228 -19.80 -12.63 -23.72
N GLY A 229 -20.70 -11.66 -23.64
CA GLY A 229 -21.99 -11.66 -24.32
C GLY A 229 -21.90 -10.73 -25.51
N ASN A 230 -21.80 -11.30 -26.70
CA ASN A 230 -21.88 -10.59 -27.97
C ASN A 230 -23.28 -9.95 -28.11
N SER A 231 -23.45 -8.70 -27.68
CA SER A 231 -24.74 -8.00 -27.70
C SER A 231 -25.09 -7.54 -29.12
N THR A 232 -25.84 -8.39 -29.82
CA THR A 232 -26.71 -7.98 -30.94
C THR A 232 -28.12 -7.72 -30.38
N ALA A 233 -28.22 -6.85 -29.38
CA ALA A 233 -29.49 -6.42 -28.78
C ALA A 233 -29.59 -4.91 -28.92
N SER A 234 -30.78 -4.43 -29.27
CA SER A 234 -31.14 -3.02 -29.39
C SER A 234 -31.12 -2.35 -28.02
N ASP A 235 -29.92 -2.09 -27.51
CA ASP A 235 -29.68 -1.38 -26.26
C ASP A 235 -30.15 0.07 -26.42
N SER A 236 -31.02 0.50 -25.52
CA SER A 236 -31.53 1.87 -25.46
C SER A 236 -30.70 2.66 -24.46
N LEU A 237 -30.30 3.88 -24.82
CA LEU A 237 -29.49 4.75 -23.97
C LEU A 237 -30.34 5.85 -23.34
N LEU A 238 -30.29 5.93 -22.01
CA LEU A 238 -31.01 6.89 -21.20
C LEU A 238 -30.04 7.79 -20.45
N ARG A 239 -30.13 9.11 -20.65
CA ARG A 239 -29.35 10.08 -19.88
C ARG A 239 -30.21 10.70 -18.78
N LEU A 240 -29.86 10.39 -17.53
CA LEU A 240 -30.54 10.83 -16.33
C LEU A 240 -29.72 11.92 -15.64
N GLN A 241 -30.40 12.94 -15.11
CA GLN A 241 -29.81 13.89 -14.17
C GLN A 241 -30.48 13.73 -12.81
N SER A 242 -29.70 13.35 -11.80
CA SER A 242 -30.19 13.17 -10.43
C SER A 242 -29.85 14.38 -9.56
N ASN A 243 -30.74 14.74 -8.65
CA ASN A 243 -30.52 15.83 -7.68
C ASN A 243 -29.72 15.37 -6.46
N ILE A 244 -28.52 14.83 -6.69
CA ILE A 244 -27.60 14.46 -5.60
C ILE A 244 -26.92 15.70 -5.01
N PRO A 245 -26.77 15.79 -3.67
CA PRO A 245 -26.19 16.98 -3.03
C PRO A 245 -24.66 17.04 -3.19
N CYS A 246 -24.00 15.91 -3.44
CA CYS A 246 -22.58 15.83 -3.77
C CYS A 246 -22.25 14.51 -4.49
N PRO A 247 -21.11 14.42 -5.22
CA PRO A 247 -20.68 13.23 -5.96
C PRO A 247 -20.52 11.96 -5.10
N GLY A 248 -20.40 12.10 -3.78
CA GLY A 248 -20.30 10.96 -2.86
C GLY A 248 -21.50 10.01 -2.89
N HIS A 249 -22.65 10.47 -3.40
CA HIS A 249 -23.85 9.67 -3.55
C HIS A 249 -23.92 8.90 -4.88
N ALA A 250 -23.06 9.21 -5.85
CA ALA A 250 -23.09 8.58 -7.16
C ALA A 250 -22.86 7.05 -7.14
N PRO A 251 -21.99 6.48 -6.28
CA PRO A 251 -21.84 5.04 -6.19
C PRO A 251 -23.10 4.30 -5.72
N LEU A 252 -23.91 4.93 -4.87
CA LEU A 252 -25.17 4.36 -4.42
C LEU A 252 -26.17 4.23 -5.57
N ILE A 253 -26.38 5.33 -6.31
CA ILE A 253 -27.29 5.34 -7.48
C ILE A 253 -26.81 4.35 -8.54
N SER A 254 -25.50 4.36 -8.84
CA SER A 254 -24.93 3.45 -9.84
C SER A 254 -25.07 1.99 -9.42
N GLY A 255 -24.90 1.69 -8.12
CA GLY A 255 -25.12 0.36 -7.57
C GLY A 255 -26.56 -0.12 -7.67
N GLU A 256 -27.54 0.74 -7.35
CA GLU A 256 -28.97 0.42 -7.47
C GLU A 256 -29.44 0.30 -8.92
N LEU A 257 -28.88 1.08 -9.84
CA LEU A 257 -29.16 0.91 -11.27
C LEU A 257 -28.59 -0.42 -11.78
N LYS A 258 -27.34 -0.73 -11.43
CA LYS A 258 -26.70 -2.00 -11.85
C LYS A 258 -27.36 -3.25 -11.23
N SER A 259 -28.17 -3.10 -10.18
CA SER A 259 -28.89 -4.23 -9.56
C SER A 259 -30.18 -4.61 -10.31
N ILE A 260 -30.70 -3.75 -11.19
CA ILE A 260 -31.89 -4.06 -12.00
C ILE A 260 -31.54 -5.04 -13.12
N GLU A 261 -32.29 -6.14 -13.20
CA GLU A 261 -32.20 -7.07 -14.32
C GLU A 261 -32.56 -6.40 -15.65
N GLY A 262 -31.64 -6.47 -16.62
CA GLY A 262 -31.78 -5.86 -17.94
C GLY A 262 -31.01 -4.56 -18.15
N ILE A 263 -30.35 -4.01 -17.12
CA ILE A 263 -29.37 -2.93 -17.30
C ILE A 263 -28.04 -3.53 -17.78
N THR A 264 -27.54 -3.05 -18.92
CA THR A 264 -26.30 -3.54 -19.56
C THR A 264 -25.09 -2.70 -19.17
N GLY A 265 -25.28 -1.44 -18.80
CA GLY A 265 -24.21 -0.57 -18.32
C GLY A 265 -24.72 0.70 -17.66
N VAL A 266 -23.94 1.23 -16.72
CA VAL A 266 -24.21 2.53 -16.08
C VAL A 266 -22.90 3.30 -15.99
N LYS A 267 -22.89 4.51 -16.54
CA LYS A 267 -21.77 5.45 -16.48
C LYS A 267 -22.19 6.71 -15.77
N TYR A 268 -21.44 7.10 -14.75
CA TYR A 268 -21.60 8.36 -14.04
C TYR A 268 -20.67 9.43 -14.62
N GLU A 269 -21.25 10.58 -14.93
CA GLU A 269 -20.53 11.79 -15.34
C GLU A 269 -20.74 12.90 -14.31
N PHE A 270 -19.62 13.43 -13.81
CA PHE A 270 -19.64 14.56 -12.89
C PHE A 270 -20.32 15.78 -13.55
N PRO A 271 -21.16 16.53 -12.82
CA PRO A 271 -21.42 16.44 -11.38
C PRO A 271 -22.56 15.49 -10.97
N ASN A 272 -23.52 15.20 -11.84
CA ASN A 272 -24.76 14.51 -11.45
C ASN A 272 -25.50 13.82 -12.60
N TYR A 273 -24.79 13.43 -13.66
CA TYR A 273 -25.37 12.75 -14.82
C TYR A 273 -25.10 11.25 -14.77
N PHE A 274 -26.06 10.46 -15.22
CA PHE A 274 -25.97 9.01 -15.31
C PHE A 274 -26.45 8.57 -16.69
N ASP A 275 -25.55 7.98 -17.47
CA ASP A 275 -25.89 7.35 -18.75
C ASP A 275 -26.14 5.86 -18.47
N VAL A 276 -27.36 5.41 -18.75
CA VAL A 276 -27.85 4.07 -18.47
C VAL A 276 -28.16 3.38 -19.80
N ALA A 277 -27.44 2.30 -20.08
CA ALA A 277 -27.74 1.39 -21.17
C ALA A 277 -28.59 0.24 -20.63
N PHE A 278 -29.73 -0.03 -21.28
CA PHE A 278 -30.62 -1.10 -20.86
C PHE A 278 -31.31 -1.79 -22.05
N ASP A 279 -31.63 -3.05 -21.83
CA ASP A 279 -32.41 -3.88 -22.76
C ASP A 279 -33.91 -3.58 -22.55
N SER A 280 -34.51 -2.91 -23.55
CA SER A 280 -35.93 -2.54 -23.55
C SER A 280 -36.89 -3.74 -23.46
N SER A 281 -36.42 -4.97 -23.71
CA SER A 281 -37.24 -6.18 -23.55
C SER A 281 -37.33 -6.68 -22.11
N LYS A 282 -36.35 -6.33 -21.26
CA LYS A 282 -36.23 -6.81 -19.88
C LYS A 282 -36.61 -5.77 -18.83
N THR A 283 -36.37 -4.49 -19.13
CA THR A 283 -36.64 -3.38 -18.22
C THR A 283 -37.25 -2.21 -18.97
N SER A 284 -38.14 -1.48 -18.29
CA SER A 284 -38.77 -0.26 -18.78
C SER A 284 -38.27 0.96 -18.02
N LYS A 285 -38.43 2.15 -18.62
CA LYS A 285 -38.08 3.43 -17.98
C LYS A 285 -38.83 3.63 -16.66
N ASP A 286 -40.11 3.33 -16.63
CA ASP A 286 -40.93 3.48 -15.42
C ASP A 286 -40.37 2.66 -14.25
N LYS A 287 -39.84 1.47 -14.54
CA LYS A 287 -39.17 0.62 -13.54
C LYS A 287 -37.85 1.22 -13.06
N ILE A 288 -37.11 1.90 -13.92
CA ILE A 288 -35.87 2.62 -13.56
C ILE A 288 -36.19 3.82 -12.66
N PHE A 289 -37.19 4.62 -13.01
CA PHE A 289 -37.61 5.79 -12.22
C PHE A 289 -38.32 5.43 -10.92
N ALA A 290 -38.88 4.22 -10.80
CA ALA A 290 -39.53 3.72 -9.59
C ALA A 290 -38.54 3.21 -8.51
N LEU A 291 -37.23 3.33 -8.71
CA LEU A 291 -36.24 2.97 -7.69
C LEU A 291 -36.36 3.87 -6.45
N GLU A 292 -36.26 3.26 -5.26
CA GLU A 292 -36.28 3.97 -3.96
C GLU A 292 -35.23 5.09 -3.89
N VAL A 293 -34.08 4.91 -4.54
CA VAL A 293 -33.01 5.91 -4.58
C VAL A 293 -33.46 7.22 -5.25
N PHE A 294 -34.39 7.14 -6.22
CA PHE A 294 -34.93 8.31 -6.92
C PHE A 294 -36.13 8.94 -6.20
N GLU A 295 -36.70 8.29 -5.19
CA GLU A 295 -37.65 8.94 -4.27
C GLU A 295 -36.93 9.98 -3.38
N ILE A 296 -35.69 9.67 -2.98
CA ILE A 296 -34.85 10.60 -2.20
C ILE A 296 -34.09 11.57 -3.12
N TYR A 297 -33.46 11.05 -4.18
CA TYR A 297 -32.64 11.82 -5.12
C TYR A 297 -33.33 11.91 -6.47
N THR A 298 -34.30 12.82 -6.58
CA THR A 298 -35.15 12.97 -7.77
C THR A 298 -34.34 12.98 -9.07
N ALA A 299 -34.75 12.14 -10.02
CA ALA A 299 -34.14 12.05 -11.34
C ALA A 299 -35.00 12.71 -12.41
N THR A 300 -34.35 13.40 -13.34
CA THR A 300 -34.95 14.02 -14.50
C THR A 300 -34.36 13.42 -15.78
N LEU A 301 -35.21 13.18 -16.77
CA LEU A 301 -34.78 12.67 -18.07
C LEU A 301 -34.28 13.84 -18.93
N ILE A 302 -33.05 13.76 -19.42
CA ILE A 302 -32.47 14.78 -20.30
C ILE A 302 -32.60 14.39 -21.77
N SER A 303 -32.21 13.16 -22.10
CA SER A 303 -32.25 12.67 -23.47
C SER A 303 -32.42 11.16 -23.50
N GLU A 304 -33.11 10.72 -24.54
CA GLU A 304 -33.23 9.32 -24.92
C GLU A 304 -32.73 9.22 -26.35
N SER A 305 -31.73 8.39 -26.57
CA SER A 305 -31.16 8.17 -27.91
C SER A 305 -31.05 6.68 -28.16
N LEU A 306 -31.53 6.26 -29.33
CA LEU A 306 -31.10 4.99 -29.92
C LEU A 306 -29.64 5.20 -30.37
N PRO A 307 -28.73 4.25 -30.13
CA PRO A 307 -27.31 4.48 -30.37
C PRO A 307 -27.05 4.71 -31.86
N ASP A 308 -26.64 5.93 -32.22
CA ASP A 308 -26.06 6.21 -33.54
C ASP A 308 -24.71 5.48 -33.67
N PRO A 309 -24.39 4.92 -34.85
CA PRO A 309 -23.27 4.01 -35.04
C PRO A 309 -21.86 4.65 -34.89
N GLU A 310 -21.75 5.95 -34.61
CA GLU A 310 -20.46 6.65 -34.50
C GLU A 310 -19.95 6.82 -33.05
N GLU A 311 -20.76 6.57 -32.01
CA GLU A 311 -20.33 6.68 -30.60
C GLU A 311 -19.99 5.34 -29.92
N LYS A 312 -19.84 4.27 -30.71
CA LYS A 312 -19.36 2.96 -30.18
C LYS A 312 -17.89 2.98 -29.73
N VAL A 313 -17.15 4.05 -30.04
CA VAL A 313 -15.70 4.14 -29.77
C VAL A 313 -15.41 4.45 -28.28
N SER A 314 -16.32 5.06 -27.52
CA SER A 314 -16.04 5.47 -26.14
C SER A 314 -16.21 4.33 -25.11
N PHE A 315 -17.14 3.39 -25.34
CA PHE A 315 -17.35 2.24 -24.45
C PHE A 315 -16.44 1.05 -24.79
N ALA A 316 -16.11 0.82 -26.06
CA ALA A 316 -15.21 -0.27 -26.45
C ALA A 316 -13.75 -0.04 -26.01
N ALA A 317 -13.30 1.23 -25.93
CA ALA A 317 -11.93 1.57 -25.58
C ALA A 317 -11.54 1.31 -24.11
N ILE A 318 -12.50 1.04 -23.22
CA ILE A 318 -12.22 0.78 -21.80
C ILE A 318 -11.85 -0.70 -21.55
N GLN A 319 -12.15 -1.59 -22.50
CA GLN A 319 -11.98 -3.04 -22.31
C GLN A 319 -10.65 -3.59 -22.87
N GLU A 320 -9.78 -2.73 -23.44
CA GLU A 320 -8.59 -3.15 -24.20
C GLU A 320 -7.24 -2.61 -23.66
N VAL A 321 -7.07 -2.50 -22.34
CA VAL A 321 -5.79 -2.08 -21.71
C VAL A 321 -5.14 -3.18 -20.85
N GLU A 322 -5.61 -4.43 -20.90
CA GLU A 322 -5.02 -5.53 -20.12
C GLU A 322 -4.56 -6.73 -20.97
N SER A 323 -3.88 -6.43 -22.08
CA SER A 323 -3.11 -7.44 -22.83
C SER A 323 -2.20 -6.75 -23.84
N LEU A 324 -0.99 -6.34 -23.42
CA LEU A 324 0.27 -6.42 -24.19
C LEU A 324 1.35 -5.62 -23.44
N GLY A 325 1.96 -6.30 -22.47
CA GLY A 325 3.01 -5.74 -21.63
C GLY A 325 3.97 -6.79 -21.11
N THR A 326 4.42 -7.73 -21.95
CA THR A 326 5.67 -8.46 -21.73
C THR A 326 6.39 -8.61 -23.06
N GLY A 327 7.56 -7.98 -23.14
CA GLY A 327 8.37 -7.92 -24.35
C GLY A 327 9.06 -9.23 -24.67
N ASN A 328 9.45 -9.35 -25.94
CA ASN A 328 10.77 -9.88 -26.25
C ASN A 328 11.25 -9.27 -27.58
N VAL A 329 12.14 -8.27 -27.47
CA VAL A 329 12.90 -7.76 -28.59
C VAL A 329 14.17 -8.60 -28.66
N GLN A 330 14.30 -9.40 -29.70
CA GLN A 330 15.60 -9.93 -30.12
C GLN A 330 15.73 -9.77 -31.65
N PRO A 331 16.84 -9.21 -32.15
CA PRO A 331 17.02 -8.94 -33.57
C PRO A 331 17.67 -10.14 -34.24
N SER A 332 17.10 -10.59 -35.35
CA SER A 332 17.78 -11.47 -36.29
C SER A 332 17.40 -11.06 -37.70
N GLY A 333 18.33 -10.35 -38.35
CA GLY A 333 18.30 -10.22 -39.80
C GLY A 333 18.64 -11.56 -40.45
N THR A 334 18.03 -11.84 -41.60
CA THR A 334 18.75 -12.42 -42.74
C THR A 334 17.95 -12.22 -44.02
N CYS A 335 18.67 -11.84 -45.07
CA CYS A 335 18.21 -11.68 -46.44
C CYS A 335 17.82 -13.02 -47.07
N GLY A 336 16.89 -12.99 -48.02
CA GLY A 336 16.62 -14.10 -48.95
C GLY A 336 15.59 -13.67 -49.97
N GLY A 337 16.03 -13.13 -51.12
CA GLY A 337 15.16 -12.68 -52.18
C GLY A 337 14.60 -13.80 -53.05
N THR A 338 13.56 -13.45 -53.81
CA THR A 338 13.36 -13.94 -55.19
C THR A 338 12.52 -12.91 -55.94
N CYS A 339 13.07 -12.46 -57.06
CA CYS A 339 12.44 -11.59 -58.04
C CYS A 339 11.44 -12.37 -58.91
N GLY A 340 10.38 -11.67 -59.34
CA GLY A 340 9.42 -12.08 -60.36
C GLY A 340 8.13 -11.31 -60.07
N GLY A 341 7.77 -10.23 -60.77
CA GLY A 341 7.81 -9.98 -62.20
C GLY A 341 6.42 -9.43 -62.53
N GLY A 342 6.33 -8.19 -63.01
CA GLY A 342 5.03 -7.58 -63.32
C GLY A 342 5.08 -6.06 -63.27
N CYS A 343 5.45 -5.45 -64.39
CA CYS A 343 5.30 -4.03 -64.65
C CYS A 343 3.82 -3.64 -64.66
N GLY A 344 3.47 -2.53 -64.01
CA GLY A 344 2.16 -1.89 -64.09
C GLY A 344 2.24 -0.50 -63.46
N GLY A 345 2.18 0.52 -64.31
CA GLY A 345 2.62 1.88 -64.00
C GLY A 345 1.67 2.74 -63.14
N CYS A 346 2.30 3.79 -62.59
CA CYS A 346 1.86 5.18 -62.49
C CYS A 346 0.48 5.55 -61.93
N GLY A 347 0.49 6.44 -60.92
CA GLY A 347 -0.61 7.37 -60.68
C GLY A 347 -0.48 8.15 -59.37
N CYS A 348 0.22 9.28 -59.39
CA CYS A 348 0.11 10.35 -58.39
C CYS A 348 -1.16 11.20 -58.64
N GLY A 349 -1.70 11.75 -57.57
CA GLY A 349 -2.67 12.86 -57.55
C GLY A 349 -3.65 12.67 -56.40
N GLY A 350 -3.89 13.62 -55.52
CA GLY A 350 -3.48 15.00 -55.36
C GLY A 350 -4.16 15.52 -54.10
#